data_AF-A0A7J5F8E1-F1
#
_entry.id   AF-A0A7J5F8E1-F1
#
_cell.length_a   1.000
_cell.length_b   1.000
_cell.length_c   1.000
_cell.angle_alpha   90.00
_cell.angle_beta   90.00
_cell.angle_gamma   90.00
#
_symmetry.space_group_name_H-M   'P 1'
#
loop_
_entity.id
_entity.type
_entity.pdbx_description
1 polymer ?
#
loop_
_entity_poly.entity_id
_entity_poly.type
_entity_poly.pdbx_seq_one_letter_code
_entity_poly.pdbx_strand_id
1 'polypeptide(L)'
;MKISQALTLLPNAETAATTKAVDKALQQSNESFGAMLNKAIGDVNSLQAEAGKAVQKLVTGEAQDLHDVMIAVEKARTSFDLLMEIRNKTVDMYREIMRTQV
;
A
#
# COMPACT_ATOMS: atom_id res chain seq x y z
N MET A 1 -6.98 -2.73 -63.71
CA MET A 1 -5.97 -1.70 -63.43
C MET A 1 -6.67 -0.57 -62.68
N LYS A 2 -6.37 -0.38 -61.37
CA LYS A 2 -6.80 0.75 -60.50
C LYS A 2 -8.33 0.78 -60.28
N ILE A 3 -8.87 0.87 -59.08
CA ILE A 3 -8.80 2.01 -58.17
C ILE A 3 -9.17 1.51 -56.77
N SER A 4 -8.17 1.15 -55.97
CA SER A 4 -8.27 1.16 -54.51
C SER A 4 -7.95 2.57 -54.07
N GLN A 5 -8.91 3.32 -53.54
CA GLN A 5 -8.66 4.53 -52.74
C GLN A 5 -9.94 5.01 -52.05
N ALA A 6 -9.76 5.50 -50.82
CA ALA A 6 -10.77 6.04 -49.90
C ALA A 6 -11.50 5.04 -48.98
N LEU A 7 -10.74 4.16 -48.31
CA LEU A 7 -11.02 3.87 -46.90
C LEU A 7 -10.06 4.70 -46.05
N THR A 8 -10.35 5.99 -45.95
CA THR A 8 -9.70 6.88 -44.98
C THR A 8 -10.43 6.70 -43.66
N LEU A 9 -10.05 5.67 -42.92
CA LEU A 9 -10.15 5.70 -41.46
C LEU A 9 -8.71 5.60 -40.97
N LEU A 10 -8.17 6.77 -40.62
CA LEU A 10 -6.88 6.93 -39.97
C LEU A 10 -6.82 5.98 -38.75
N PRO A 11 -5.72 5.23 -38.56
CA PRO A 11 -5.44 4.63 -37.27
C PRO A 11 -5.00 5.77 -36.34
N ASN A 12 -5.83 6.11 -35.37
CA ASN A 12 -5.49 7.08 -34.32
C ASN A 12 -4.25 6.59 -33.55
N ALA A 13 -3.10 7.15 -33.89
CA ALA A 13 -1.85 7.00 -33.14
C ALA A 13 -1.87 7.68 -31.76
N GLU A 14 -3.00 8.27 -31.35
CA GLU A 14 -3.19 8.88 -30.02
C GLU A 14 -3.65 7.87 -28.95
N THR A 15 -4.21 6.72 -29.34
CA THR A 15 -4.73 5.73 -28.38
C THR A 15 -3.64 4.78 -27.86
N ALA A 16 -2.56 4.57 -28.61
CA ALA A 16 -1.48 3.64 -28.22
C ALA A 16 -0.41 4.28 -27.30
N ALA A 17 -0.22 5.60 -27.37
CA ALA A 17 0.72 6.33 -26.50
C ALA A 17 0.16 6.50 -25.07
N THR A 18 -1.15 6.64 -24.95
CA THR A 18 -1.84 6.79 -23.66
C THR A 18 -1.84 5.48 -22.85
N THR A 19 -1.96 4.31 -23.48
CA THR A 19 -1.95 3.01 -22.78
C THR A 19 -0.58 2.69 -22.16
N LYS A 20 0.53 2.88 -22.91
CA LYS A 20 1.89 2.63 -22.39
C LYS A 20 2.31 3.59 -21.27
N ALA A 21 1.85 4.84 -21.31
CA ALA A 21 2.12 5.81 -20.24
C ALA A 21 1.34 5.46 -18.96
N VAL A 22 0.12 4.96 -19.09
CA VAL A 22 -0.72 4.49 -17.98
C VAL A 22 -0.14 3.21 -17.36
N ASP A 23 0.31 2.23 -18.16
CA ASP A 23 0.94 1.01 -17.62
C ASP A 23 2.23 1.29 -16.85
N LYS A 24 3.06 2.21 -17.36
CA LYS A 24 4.30 2.62 -16.67
C LYS A 24 4.01 3.39 -15.38
N ALA A 25 3.00 4.25 -15.37
CA ALA A 25 2.56 4.96 -14.17
C ALA A 25 1.96 4.00 -13.12
N LEU A 26 1.20 2.99 -13.53
CA LEU A 26 0.66 1.95 -12.65
C LEU A 26 1.75 1.05 -12.07
N GLN A 27 2.76 0.66 -12.85
CA GLN A 27 3.92 -0.08 -12.33
C GLN A 27 4.72 0.74 -11.32
N GLN A 28 4.99 2.02 -11.62
CA GLN A 28 5.72 2.91 -10.73
C GLN A 28 4.93 3.22 -9.44
N SER A 29 3.59 3.27 -9.52
CA SER A 29 2.71 3.41 -8.36
C SER A 29 2.62 2.13 -7.52
N ASN A 30 2.77 0.95 -8.13
CA ASN A 30 2.81 -0.32 -7.40
C ASN A 30 4.11 -0.46 -6.60
N GLU A 31 5.26 -0.09 -7.19
CA GLU A 31 6.53 -0.07 -6.48
C GLU A 31 6.51 0.93 -5.31
N SER A 32 5.91 2.11 -5.49
CA SER A 32 5.80 3.11 -4.42
C SER A 32 4.86 2.68 -3.30
N PHE A 33 3.74 2.02 -3.62
CA PHE A 33 2.83 1.47 -2.61
C PHE A 33 3.48 0.34 -1.81
N GLY A 34 4.16 -0.61 -2.47
CA GLY A 34 4.88 -1.69 -1.79
C GLY A 34 5.98 -1.18 -0.86
N ALA A 35 6.69 -0.13 -1.25
CA ALA A 35 7.67 0.54 -0.40
C ALA A 35 7.01 1.23 0.81
N MET A 36 5.89 1.92 0.60
CA MET A 36 5.12 2.54 1.69
C MET A 36 4.57 1.51 2.67
N LEU A 37 4.04 0.38 2.18
CA LEU A 37 3.52 -0.70 3.01
C LEU A 37 4.64 -1.36 3.83
N ASN A 38 5.80 -1.64 3.21
CA ASN A 38 6.96 -2.14 3.94
C ASN A 38 7.42 -1.17 5.04
N LYS A 39 7.43 0.13 4.74
CA LYS A 39 7.73 1.15 5.76
C LYS A 39 6.72 1.11 6.90
N ALA A 40 5.42 1.07 6.59
CA ALA A 40 4.36 1.02 7.59
C ALA A 40 4.47 -0.23 8.49
N ILE A 41 4.80 -1.40 7.91
CA ILE A 41 5.07 -2.63 8.68
C ILE A 41 6.25 -2.42 9.64
N GLY A 42 7.34 -1.80 9.17
CA GLY A 42 8.50 -1.47 10.01
C GLY A 42 8.17 -0.49 11.13
N ASP A 43 7.34 0.52 10.84
CA ASP A 43 6.87 1.50 11.81
C ASP A 43 6.00 0.82 12.90
N VAL A 44 5.07 -0.06 12.51
CA VAL A 44 4.22 -0.84 13.44
C VAL A 44 5.06 -1.77 14.32
N ASN A 45 6.07 -2.45 13.76
CA ASN A 45 6.97 -3.30 14.54
C ASN A 45 7.75 -2.48 15.58
N SER A 46 8.21 -1.29 15.20
CA SER A 46 8.89 -0.37 16.12
C SER A 46 7.96 0.08 17.26
N LEU A 47 6.71 0.43 16.95
CA LEU A 47 5.69 0.78 17.95
C LEU A 47 5.36 -0.38 18.89
N GLN A 48 5.28 -1.61 18.38
CA GLN A 48 5.09 -2.79 19.23
C GLN A 48 6.27 -3.03 20.18
N ALA A 49 7.50 -2.87 19.70
CA ALA A 49 8.69 -2.99 20.53
C ALA A 49 8.77 -1.88 21.60
N GLU A 50 8.38 -0.66 21.25
CA GLU A 50 8.30 0.47 22.18
C GLU A 50 7.24 0.25 23.26
N ALA A 51 6.02 -0.16 22.86
CA ALA A 51 4.94 -0.51 23.78
C ALA A 51 5.36 -1.66 24.72
N GLY A 52 6.02 -2.70 24.20
CA GLY A 52 6.54 -3.81 25.01
C GLY A 52 7.57 -3.35 26.05
N LYS A 53 8.50 -2.45 25.66
CA LYS A 53 9.45 -1.83 26.60
C LYS A 53 8.76 -0.96 27.64
N ALA A 54 7.75 -0.18 27.25
CA ALA A 54 7.00 0.67 28.16
C ALA A 54 6.26 -0.17 29.21
N VAL A 55 5.61 -1.26 28.78
CA VAL A 55 4.96 -2.24 29.66
C VAL A 55 5.98 -2.90 30.59
N GLN A 56 7.14 -3.31 30.06
CA GLN A 56 8.21 -3.91 30.87
C GLN A 56 8.65 -2.96 32.00
N LYS A 57 8.92 -1.69 31.67
CA LYS A 57 9.34 -0.66 32.63
C LYS A 57 8.28 -0.38 33.70
N LEU A 58 7.01 -0.45 33.33
CA LEU A 58 5.90 -0.32 34.27
C LEU A 58 5.86 -1.47 35.26
N VAL A 59 5.98 -2.71 34.77
CA VAL A 59 5.95 -3.91 35.61
C VAL A 59 7.17 -4.02 36.52
N THR A 60 8.34 -3.52 36.08
CA THR A 60 9.55 -3.46 36.91
C THR A 60 9.55 -2.30 37.91
N GLY A 61 8.54 -1.43 37.89
CA GLY A 61 8.43 -0.27 38.78
C GLY A 61 9.34 0.91 38.42
N GLU A 62 10.01 0.85 37.26
CA GLU A 62 10.85 1.94 36.74
C GLU A 62 10.05 3.04 36.05
N ALA A 63 8.85 2.74 35.54
CA ALA A 63 7.95 3.74 34.97
C ALA A 63 6.99 4.28 36.03
N GLN A 64 7.10 5.58 36.33
CA GLN A 64 6.13 6.30 37.16
C GLN A 64 4.86 6.67 36.40
N ASP A 65 4.93 6.79 35.07
CA ASP A 65 3.83 7.25 34.23
C ASP A 65 3.13 6.10 33.50
N LEU A 66 2.10 5.55 34.14
CA LEU A 66 1.16 4.59 33.54
C LEU A 66 0.51 5.16 32.26
N HIS A 67 0.34 6.49 32.20
CA HIS A 67 -0.31 7.17 31.07
C HIS A 67 0.49 7.00 29.77
N ASP A 68 1.81 7.20 29.81
CA ASP A 68 2.68 7.04 28.65
C ASP A 68 2.70 5.61 28.12
N VAL A 69 2.62 4.63 29.02
CA VAL A 69 2.54 3.20 28.67
C VAL A 69 1.23 2.91 27.95
N MET A 70 0.10 3.40 28.47
CA MET A 70 -1.20 3.25 27.80
C MET A 70 -1.21 3.95 26.43
N ILE A 71 -0.64 5.14 26.32
CA ILE A 71 -0.52 5.87 25.04
C ILE A 71 0.29 5.05 24.03
N ALA A 72 1.44 4.50 24.44
CA ALA A 72 2.30 3.70 23.58
C ALA A 72 1.60 2.42 23.09
N VAL A 73 0.91 1.72 24.00
CA VAL A 73 0.13 0.52 23.69
C VAL A 73 -1.03 0.84 22.73
N GLU A 74 -1.76 1.92 22.98
CA GLU A 74 -2.90 2.32 22.14
C GLU A 74 -2.46 2.75 20.74
N LYS A 75 -1.33 3.47 20.65
CA LYS A 75 -0.71 3.83 19.37
C LYS A 75 -0.30 2.59 18.59
N ALA A 76 0.34 1.63 19.24
CA ALA A 76 0.74 0.37 18.60
C ALA A 76 -0.48 -0.41 18.11
N ARG A 77 -1.54 -0.48 18.91
CA ARG A 77 -2.81 -1.15 18.57
C ARG A 77 -3.49 -0.51 17.36
N THR A 78 -3.74 0.79 17.41
CA THR A 78 -4.42 1.53 16.34
C THR A 78 -3.64 1.40 15.01
N SER A 79 -2.31 1.49 15.08
CA SER A 79 -1.45 1.38 13.90
C SER A 79 -1.45 -0.03 13.31
N PHE A 80 -1.50 -1.05 14.16
CA PHE A 80 -1.64 -2.44 13.75
C PHE A 80 -2.99 -2.73 13.09
N ASP A 81 -4.09 -2.23 13.66
CA ASP A 81 -5.42 -2.37 13.10
C ASP A 81 -5.50 -1.74 11.70
N LEU A 82 -4.91 -0.55 11.53
CA LEU A 82 -4.77 0.10 10.23
C LEU A 82 -3.97 -0.75 9.23
N LEU A 83 -2.87 -1.36 9.68
CA LEU A 83 -2.07 -2.24 8.83
C LEU A 83 -2.85 -3.48 8.38
N MET A 84 -3.68 -4.06 9.25
CA MET A 84 -4.52 -5.20 8.91
C MET A 84 -5.56 -4.83 7.85
N GLU A 85 -6.18 -3.66 7.96
CA GLU A 85 -7.08 -3.13 6.93
C GLU A 85 -6.38 -2.98 5.57
N ILE A 86 -5.17 -2.44 5.56
CA ILE A 86 -4.38 -2.29 4.34
C ILE A 86 -3.99 -3.65 3.77
N ARG A 87 -3.58 -4.61 4.62
CA ARG A 87 -3.26 -5.98 4.21
C ARG A 87 -4.44 -6.64 3.52
N ASN A 88 -5.63 -6.57 4.14
CA ASN A 88 -6.85 -7.17 3.60
C ASN A 88 -7.18 -6.56 2.22
N LYS A 89 -7.19 -5.22 2.13
CA LYS A 89 -7.46 -4.50 0.87
C LYS A 89 -6.43 -4.80 -0.21
N THR A 90 -5.16 -4.94 0.14
CA THR A 90 -4.09 -5.28 -0.81
C THR A 90 -4.29 -6.69 -1.38
N VAL A 91 -4.64 -7.66 -0.54
CA VAL A 91 -4.95 -9.03 -0.98
C VAL A 91 -6.17 -9.04 -1.90
N ASP A 92 -7.21 -8.27 -1.58
CA ASP A 92 -8.42 -8.17 -2.40
C ASP A 92 -8.15 -7.48 -3.74
N MET A 93 -7.36 -6.41 -3.76
CA MET A 93 -6.90 -5.74 -4.98
C MET A 93 -6.10 -6.70 -5.88
N TYR A 94 -5.20 -7.50 -5.30
CA TYR A 94 -4.45 -8.51 -6.05
C TYR A 94 -5.37 -9.55 -6.68
N ARG A 95 -6.38 -10.03 -5.94
CA ARG A 95 -7.39 -10.97 -6.44
C ARG A 95 -8.22 -10.35 -7.58
N GLU A 96 -8.61 -9.09 -7.47
CA GLU A 96 -9.45 -8.42 -8.48
C GLU A 96 -8.70 -8.17 -9.80
N ILE A 97 -7.41 -7.79 -9.75
CA ILE A 97 -6.58 -7.64 -10.96
C ILE A 97 -6.51 -8.97 -11.71
N MET A 98 -6.28 -10.08 -11.00
CA MET A 98 -6.23 -11.42 -11.60
C MET A 98 -7.56 -11.85 -12.23
N ARG A 99 -8.69 -11.41 -11.66
CA ARG A 99 -10.04 -11.71 -12.18
C ARG A 99 -10.40 -10.90 -13.42
N THR A 100 -9.81 -9.72 -13.59
CA THR A 100 -10.12 -8.81 -14.71
C THR A 100 -9.31 -9.14 -15.97
N GLN A 101 -8.26 -9.95 -15.86
CA GLN A 101 -7.35 -10.32 -16.95
C GLN A 101 -7.65 -11.66 -17.64
N VAL A 102 -8.73 -12.35 -17.23
CA VAL A 102 -9.24 -13.55 -17.94
C VAL A 102 -10.40 -13.21 -18.87
#